data_AF-A0A644W8G4-F1
#
_entry.id   AF-A0A644W8G4-F1
#
_cell.length_a   1.000
_cell.length_b   1.000
_cell.length_c   1.000
_cell.angle_alpha   90.00
_cell.angle_beta   90.00
_cell.angle_gamma   90.00
#
_symmetry.space_group_name_H-M   'P 1'
#
loop_
_entity.id
_entity.type
_entity.pdbx_description
1 polymer ?
#
loop_
_entity_poly.entity_id
_entity_poly.type
_entity_poly.pdbx_seq_one_letter_code
_entity_poly.pdbx_strand_id
1 'polypeptide(L)'
;MKKTILLLVLNLIAIGMFAQTVISNGESIGTGWWPAGSAGEVGVWNNPLKDGVNNTDKAMTVWINNGDLIYTGGGIGGLNVDMSTYNTISVMVYKQIAGMVRLEIQDATGNKFCFASYTSPGNWQNLKFPIPADFVGPLTALLVAPHFENYTENPIPDGEAHRMWWDEVVAFNDTTTGISNPYVDAKAEIVKTIIYTMNGSQIGVFGEKELIPFKKMSNGLYVVQEFDDLGRIYVSKILIDN
;
A
#
# COMPACT_ATOMS: atom_id res chain seq x y z
N MET A 1 18.00 -4.19 -56.76
CA MET A 1 16.95 -3.59 -55.90
C MET A 1 17.00 -4.28 -54.55
N LYS A 2 17.49 -3.59 -53.51
CA LYS A 2 17.60 -4.13 -52.14
C LYS A 2 16.21 -4.12 -51.50
N LYS A 3 15.71 -5.28 -51.08
CA LYS A 3 14.45 -5.39 -50.32
C LYS A 3 14.77 -5.12 -48.86
N THR A 4 14.42 -3.94 -48.37
CA THR A 4 14.50 -3.60 -46.96
C THR A 4 13.30 -4.25 -46.26
N ILE A 5 13.56 -5.32 -45.50
CA ILE A 5 12.54 -5.91 -44.61
C ILE A 5 12.47 -5.01 -43.38
N LEU A 6 11.36 -4.30 -43.24
CA LEU A 6 11.02 -3.53 -42.05
C LEU A 6 10.62 -4.54 -40.96
N LEU A 7 11.47 -4.70 -39.94
CA LEU A 7 11.17 -5.49 -38.75
C LEU A 7 10.28 -4.64 -37.84
N LEU A 8 8.96 -4.92 -37.82
CA LEU A 8 8.05 -4.37 -36.82
C LEU A 8 8.33 -5.06 -35.48
N VAL A 9 8.98 -4.36 -34.55
CA VAL A 9 9.07 -4.78 -33.16
C VAL A 9 7.72 -4.45 -32.50
N LEU A 10 6.85 -5.45 -32.39
CA LEU A 10 5.64 -5.36 -31.58
C LEU A 10 6.07 -5.41 -30.10
N ASN A 11 6.17 -4.26 -29.45
CA ASN A 11 6.23 -4.19 -27.98
C ASN A 11 4.84 -4.56 -27.45
N LEU A 12 4.59 -5.86 -27.20
CA LEU A 12 3.50 -6.26 -26.31
C LEU A 12 3.87 -5.80 -24.89
N ILE A 13 3.37 -4.63 -24.50
CA ILE A 13 3.28 -4.27 -23.10
C ILE A 13 2.16 -5.15 -22.53
N ALA A 14 2.51 -6.31 -21.99
CA ALA A 14 1.63 -7.05 -21.11
C ALA A 14 1.47 -6.22 -19.83
N ILE A 15 0.43 -5.38 -19.79
CA ILE A 15 -0.03 -4.78 -18.55
C ILE A 15 -0.59 -5.95 -17.75
N GLY A 16 0.21 -6.52 -16.85
CA GLY A 16 -0.31 -7.41 -15.83
C GLY A 16 -1.39 -6.63 -15.08
N MET A 17 -2.64 -7.07 -15.19
CA MET A 17 -3.69 -6.58 -14.31
C MET A 17 -3.32 -7.05 -12.90
N PHE A 18 -2.65 -6.19 -12.14
CA PHE A 18 -2.41 -6.44 -10.73
C PHE A 18 -3.77 -6.51 -10.03
N ALA A 19 -3.92 -7.47 -9.12
CA ALA A 19 -5.12 -7.53 -8.28
C ALA A 19 -5.21 -6.22 -7.50
N GLN A 20 -6.20 -5.40 -7.84
CA GLN A 20 -6.57 -4.20 -7.12
C GLN A 20 -8.08 -4.14 -6.97
N THR A 21 -8.55 -3.49 -5.92
CA THR A 21 -9.97 -3.16 -5.76
C THR A 21 -10.13 -1.73 -5.29
N VAL A 22 -11.09 -1.03 -5.88
CA VAL A 22 -11.46 0.32 -5.47
C VAL A 22 -12.43 0.21 -4.30
N ILE A 23 -12.01 0.67 -3.13
CA ILE A 23 -12.84 0.74 -1.93
C ILE A 23 -13.77 1.96 -2.03
N SER A 24 -13.22 3.09 -2.46
CA SER A 24 -13.97 4.34 -2.66
C SER A 24 -13.28 5.20 -3.70
N ASN A 25 -14.06 5.81 -4.59
CA ASN A 25 -13.59 6.87 -5.49
C ASN A 25 -14.29 8.22 -5.24
N GLY A 26 -14.92 8.37 -4.07
CA GLY A 26 -15.59 9.61 -3.68
C GLY A 26 -16.86 9.96 -4.49
N GLU A 27 -17.20 9.20 -5.53
CA GLU A 27 -18.24 9.58 -6.48
C GLU A 27 -19.29 8.49 -6.73
N SER A 28 -18.85 7.30 -7.13
CA SER A 28 -19.73 6.20 -7.59
C SER A 28 -19.53 4.90 -6.81
N ILE A 29 -18.37 4.73 -6.18
CA ILE A 29 -18.00 3.57 -5.38
C ILE A 29 -17.66 4.08 -3.98
N GLY A 30 -18.17 3.40 -2.96
CA GLY A 30 -17.85 3.68 -1.56
C GLY A 30 -18.17 5.11 -1.13
N THR A 31 -19.40 5.59 -1.38
CA THR A 31 -19.79 6.97 -1.11
C THR A 31 -20.40 7.20 0.28
N GLY A 32 -20.73 6.14 1.00
CA GLY A 32 -21.41 6.18 2.31
C GLY A 32 -20.51 6.50 3.48
N TRP A 33 -19.76 7.61 3.42
CA TRP A 33 -18.86 8.02 4.49
C TRP A 33 -19.62 8.67 5.65
N TRP A 34 -19.25 8.35 6.90
CA TRP A 34 -19.72 9.01 8.10
C TRP A 34 -18.61 9.86 8.76
N PRO A 35 -18.97 10.91 9.54
CA PRO A 35 -18.00 11.67 10.32
C PRO A 35 -17.36 10.83 11.43
N ALA A 36 -16.03 10.87 11.55
CA ALA A 36 -15.27 10.21 12.60
C ALA A 36 -14.52 11.22 13.48
N GLY A 37 -14.36 10.91 14.77
CA GLY A 37 -13.75 11.84 15.73
C GLY A 37 -14.61 13.07 15.99
N SER A 38 -14.01 14.26 15.93
CA SER A 38 -14.71 15.54 16.11
C SER A 38 -15.35 16.08 14.83
N ALA A 39 -15.38 15.29 13.75
CA ALA A 39 -15.81 15.78 12.45
C ALA A 39 -17.29 16.18 12.50
N GLY A 40 -17.59 17.44 12.19
CA GLY A 40 -18.96 17.91 12.07
C GLY A 40 -19.65 17.36 10.82
N GLU A 41 -18.93 17.33 9.70
CA GLU A 41 -19.41 16.80 8.40
C GLU A 41 -18.26 16.16 7.63
N VAL A 42 -18.57 15.04 6.97
CA VAL A 42 -17.75 14.46 5.90
C VAL A 42 -18.61 14.42 4.65
N GLY A 43 -18.11 15.00 3.57
CA GLY A 43 -18.91 15.21 2.37
C GLY A 43 -18.12 15.07 1.08
N VAL A 44 -18.86 14.94 -0.02
CA VAL A 44 -18.30 14.94 -1.38
C VAL A 44 -18.26 16.38 -1.88
N TRP A 45 -17.10 16.85 -2.34
CA TRP A 45 -16.92 18.21 -2.85
C TRP A 45 -16.08 18.24 -4.11
N ASN A 46 -16.10 19.37 -4.82
CA ASN A 46 -15.26 19.55 -6.01
C ASN A 46 -13.79 19.32 -5.65
N ASN A 47 -13.07 18.63 -6.53
CA ASN A 47 -11.64 18.43 -6.40
C ASN A 47 -10.93 19.80 -6.31
N PRO A 48 -10.15 20.07 -5.24
CA PRO A 48 -9.50 21.37 -5.02
C PRO A 48 -8.39 21.67 -6.04
N LEU A 49 -7.84 20.64 -6.69
CA LEU A 49 -6.78 20.76 -7.68
C LEU A 49 -6.82 19.56 -8.63
N LYS A 50 -7.34 19.74 -9.84
CA LYS A 50 -7.22 18.71 -10.88
C LYS A 50 -5.82 18.75 -11.49
N ASP A 51 -5.09 17.66 -11.36
CA ASP A 51 -3.72 17.55 -11.85
C ASP A 51 -3.42 16.13 -12.38
N GLY A 52 -2.15 15.82 -12.64
CA GLY A 52 -1.72 14.51 -13.12
C GLY A 52 -1.75 13.40 -12.05
N VAL A 53 -1.98 13.74 -10.78
CA VAL A 53 -2.10 12.78 -9.67
C VAL A 53 -3.57 12.45 -9.44
N ASN A 54 -4.41 13.47 -9.26
CA ASN A 54 -5.85 13.31 -9.15
C ASN A 54 -6.59 14.18 -10.17
N ASN A 55 -7.24 13.53 -11.14
CA ASN A 55 -8.02 14.17 -12.18
C ASN A 55 -9.55 13.93 -12.06
N THR A 56 -10.01 13.39 -10.93
CA THR A 56 -11.45 13.19 -10.64
C THR A 56 -12.17 14.53 -10.49
N ASP A 57 -13.50 14.52 -10.69
CA ASP A 57 -14.31 15.73 -10.55
C ASP A 57 -14.53 16.11 -9.08
N LYS A 58 -14.66 15.11 -8.21
CA LYS A 58 -14.97 15.28 -6.80
C LYS A 58 -14.14 14.36 -5.93
N ALA A 59 -13.98 14.77 -4.68
CA ALA A 59 -13.28 14.03 -3.64
C ALA A 59 -14.04 14.13 -2.31
N MET A 60 -13.75 13.19 -1.40
CA MET A 60 -14.22 13.29 -0.03
C MET A 60 -13.48 14.42 0.70
N THR A 61 -14.16 15.07 1.64
CA THR A 61 -13.57 16.17 2.40
C THR A 61 -14.08 16.25 3.84
N VAL A 62 -13.28 16.87 4.69
CA VAL A 62 -13.57 17.18 6.09
C VAL A 62 -12.87 18.49 6.49
N TRP A 63 -13.45 19.21 7.44
CA TRP A 63 -12.77 20.32 8.12
C TRP A 63 -12.08 19.83 9.39
N ILE A 64 -10.83 20.25 9.61
CA ILE A 64 -10.05 19.95 10.80
C ILE A 64 -9.61 21.25 11.47
N ASN A 65 -9.66 21.29 12.79
CA ASN A 65 -9.29 22.41 13.65
C ASN A 65 -8.33 21.95 14.75
N ASN A 66 -7.56 22.88 15.34
CA ASN A 66 -6.66 22.57 16.46
C ASN A 66 -7.37 22.05 17.73
N GLY A 67 -8.67 22.27 17.87
CA GLY A 67 -9.47 21.73 18.97
C GLY A 67 -10.04 20.33 18.74
N ASP A 68 -9.81 19.75 17.56
CA ASP A 68 -10.39 18.46 17.20
C ASP A 68 -9.60 17.29 17.78
N LEU A 69 -10.25 16.12 17.86
CA LEU A 69 -9.56 14.88 18.21
C LEU A 69 -8.55 14.54 17.11
N ILE A 70 -7.38 14.02 17.47
CA ILE A 70 -6.28 13.72 16.53
C ILE A 70 -6.66 12.73 15.41
N TYR A 71 -7.74 11.98 15.59
CA TYR A 71 -8.26 11.01 14.64
C TYR A 71 -9.49 11.51 13.87
N THR A 72 -9.73 12.81 13.88
CA THR A 72 -10.85 13.43 13.17
C THR A 72 -10.73 13.22 11.66
N GLY A 73 -11.84 12.83 11.03
CA GLY A 73 -11.87 12.47 9.62
C GLY A 73 -13.18 11.80 9.23
N GLY A 74 -13.10 10.79 8.36
CA GLY A 74 -14.27 10.04 7.89
C GLY A 74 -14.09 8.53 7.98
N GLY A 75 -15.20 7.81 8.15
CA GLY A 75 -15.24 6.35 8.07
C GLY A 75 -16.18 5.85 6.98
N ILE A 76 -15.88 4.68 6.43
CA ILE A 76 -16.75 3.91 5.53
C ILE A 76 -16.82 2.46 6.00
N GLY A 77 -17.97 1.82 5.81
CA GLY A 77 -18.33 0.56 6.44
C GLY A 77 -19.33 -0.22 5.61
N GLY A 78 -19.71 -1.40 6.09
CA GLY A 78 -20.43 -2.37 5.25
C GLY A 78 -19.57 -2.90 4.10
N LEU A 79 -18.25 -2.80 4.26
CA LEU A 79 -17.29 -3.35 3.31
C LEU A 79 -17.24 -4.87 3.45
N ASN A 80 -16.85 -5.53 2.37
CA ASN A 80 -16.54 -6.96 2.36
C ASN A 80 -15.40 -7.20 1.38
N VAL A 81 -14.23 -6.63 1.68
CA VAL A 81 -13.05 -6.75 0.83
C VAL A 81 -12.14 -7.83 1.39
N ASP A 82 -11.85 -8.84 0.58
CA ASP A 82 -10.90 -9.90 0.93
C ASP A 82 -9.46 -9.36 0.89
N MET A 83 -8.92 -9.08 2.07
CA MET A 83 -7.58 -8.51 2.21
C MET A 83 -6.46 -9.55 2.08
N SER A 84 -6.76 -10.85 1.96
CA SER A 84 -5.73 -11.89 1.81
C SER A 84 -4.90 -11.75 0.53
N THR A 85 -5.38 -10.96 -0.44
CA THR A 85 -4.73 -10.72 -1.73
C THR A 85 -4.01 -9.37 -1.83
N TYR A 86 -4.12 -8.53 -0.80
CA TYR A 86 -3.56 -7.17 -0.79
C TYR A 86 -2.60 -6.97 0.37
N ASN A 87 -1.54 -6.21 0.14
CA ASN A 87 -0.58 -5.85 1.19
C ASN A 87 -0.50 -4.32 1.42
N THR A 88 -1.20 -3.54 0.60
CA THR A 88 -1.14 -2.09 0.61
C THR A 88 -2.52 -1.51 0.31
N ILE A 89 -2.84 -0.41 0.99
CA ILE A 89 -3.94 0.49 0.59
C ILE A 89 -3.29 1.80 0.13
N SER A 90 -3.70 2.31 -1.03
CA SER A 90 -3.38 3.67 -1.43
C SER A 90 -4.56 4.61 -1.21
N VAL A 91 -4.25 5.85 -0.87
CA VAL A 91 -5.22 6.94 -0.78
C VAL A 91 -4.59 8.19 -1.37
N MET A 92 -5.28 8.83 -2.31
CA MET A 92 -4.91 10.17 -2.73
C MET A 92 -5.33 11.16 -1.65
N VAL A 93 -4.42 12.02 -1.21
CA VAL A 93 -4.67 13.02 -0.16
C VAL A 93 -4.23 14.40 -0.63
N TYR A 94 -5.02 15.43 -0.28
CA TYR A 94 -4.68 16.84 -0.50
C TYR A 94 -4.94 17.64 0.77
N LYS A 95 -3.94 18.42 1.20
CA LYS A 95 -4.07 19.37 2.31
C LYS A 95 -2.99 20.47 2.22
N GLN A 96 -3.24 21.61 2.86
CA GLN A 96 -2.33 22.77 2.83
C GLN A 96 -1.19 22.69 3.86
N ILE A 97 -1.11 21.60 4.62
CA ILE A 97 -0.13 21.43 5.69
C ILE A 97 0.49 20.03 5.64
N ALA A 98 1.77 19.94 5.97
CA ALA A 98 2.46 18.65 6.07
C ALA A 98 2.02 17.90 7.34
N GLY A 99 2.22 16.59 7.35
CA GLY A 99 2.00 15.79 8.56
C GLY A 99 1.45 14.41 8.26
N MET A 100 1.37 13.58 9.29
CA MET A 100 0.95 12.20 9.19
C MET A 100 -0.50 12.08 8.74
N VAL A 101 -0.77 11.05 7.96
CA VAL A 101 -2.10 10.53 7.65
C VAL A 101 -2.21 9.17 8.30
N ARG A 102 -3.37 8.86 8.87
CA ARG A 102 -3.63 7.55 9.48
C ARG A 102 -4.85 6.92 8.83
N LEU A 103 -4.72 5.65 8.48
CA LEU A 103 -5.85 4.77 8.25
C LEU A 103 -6.12 3.93 9.49
N GLU A 104 -7.38 3.72 9.81
CA GLU A 104 -7.81 2.65 10.69
C GLU A 104 -8.60 1.63 9.85
N ILE A 105 -8.13 0.39 9.83
CA ILE A 105 -8.77 -0.72 9.12
C ILE A 105 -9.41 -1.66 10.14
N GLN A 106 -10.61 -2.15 9.85
CA GLN A 106 -11.37 -2.97 10.79
C GLN A 106 -11.86 -4.26 10.14
N ASP A 107 -11.78 -5.35 10.88
CA ASP A 107 -12.44 -6.62 10.60
C ASP A 107 -13.40 -7.00 11.74
N ALA A 108 -13.92 -8.23 11.73
CA ALA A 108 -14.82 -8.72 12.78
C ALA A 108 -14.15 -8.87 14.15
N THR A 109 -12.82 -8.87 14.22
CA THR A 109 -12.02 -9.14 15.43
C THR A 109 -11.48 -7.87 16.08
N GLY A 110 -11.35 -6.78 15.31
CA GLY A 110 -10.91 -5.49 15.83
C GLY A 110 -10.37 -4.56 14.76
N ASN A 111 -9.54 -3.61 15.19
CA ASN A 111 -8.99 -2.57 14.34
C ASN A 111 -7.44 -2.58 14.33
N LYS A 112 -6.86 -2.13 13.22
CA LYS A 112 -5.43 -1.87 13.06
C LYS A 112 -5.20 -0.49 12.47
N PHE A 113 -4.01 0.05 12.67
CA PHE A 113 -3.64 1.39 12.19
C PHE A 113 -2.52 1.33 11.17
N CYS A 114 -2.67 2.07 10.08
CA CYS A 114 -1.67 2.22 9.02
C CYS A 114 -1.32 3.71 8.91
N PHE A 115 -0.07 4.04 8.58
CA PHE A 115 0.42 5.42 8.57
C PHE A 115 1.18 5.74 7.29
N ALA A 116 1.07 6.98 6.82
CA ALA A 116 1.88 7.53 5.74
C ALA A 116 2.10 9.03 5.96
N SER A 117 3.30 9.51 5.62
CA SER A 117 3.64 10.92 5.72
C SER A 117 3.19 11.68 4.47
N TYR A 118 2.50 12.80 4.66
CA TYR A 118 2.22 13.77 3.61
C TYR A 118 3.22 14.93 3.70
N THR A 119 4.05 15.11 2.67
CA THR A 119 5.29 15.92 2.76
C THR A 119 5.36 17.11 1.81
N SER A 120 4.31 17.34 1.01
CA SER A 120 4.28 18.36 -0.05
C SER A 120 2.94 19.06 -0.02
N PRO A 121 2.77 20.03 0.91
CA PRO A 121 1.59 20.87 1.03
C PRO A 121 1.08 21.43 -0.29
N GLY A 122 -0.25 21.49 -0.44
CA GLY A 122 -0.91 22.09 -1.59
C GLY A 122 -0.85 21.27 -2.88
N ASN A 123 -0.42 20.00 -2.81
CA ASN A 123 -0.37 19.08 -3.97
C ASN A 123 -1.07 17.76 -3.64
N TRP A 124 -1.73 17.14 -4.61
CA TRP A 124 -2.20 15.78 -4.41
C TRP A 124 -1.03 14.81 -4.25
N GLN A 125 -1.18 13.87 -3.34
CA GLN A 125 -0.22 12.79 -3.15
C GLN A 125 -0.95 11.46 -3.07
N ASN A 126 -0.51 10.49 -3.87
CA ASN A 126 -0.95 9.12 -3.74
C ASN A 126 -0.15 8.42 -2.63
N LEU A 127 -0.68 8.45 -1.41
CA LEU A 127 -0.03 7.88 -0.23
C LEU A 127 -0.26 6.38 -0.16
N LYS A 128 0.79 5.61 0.14
CA LYS A 128 0.72 4.15 0.29
C LYS A 128 0.82 3.77 1.76
N PHE A 129 -0.14 2.96 2.21
CA PHE A 129 -0.27 2.48 3.58
C PHE A 129 -0.06 0.97 3.60
N PRO A 130 1.08 0.49 4.17
CA PRO A 130 1.29 -0.94 4.36
C PRO A 130 0.23 -1.52 5.29
N ILE A 131 -0.36 -2.64 4.90
CA ILE A 131 -1.32 -3.38 5.73
C ILE A 131 -0.52 -4.20 6.76
N PRO A 132 -0.85 -4.10 8.06
CA PRO A 132 -0.26 -4.97 9.07
C PRO A 132 -0.49 -6.44 8.73
N ALA A 133 0.57 -7.24 8.80
CA ALA A 133 0.51 -8.60 8.28
C ALA A 133 -0.37 -9.56 9.11
N ASP A 134 -0.72 -9.18 10.33
CA ASP A 134 -1.68 -9.88 11.17
C ASP A 134 -3.14 -9.47 10.91
N PHE A 135 -3.38 -8.55 9.97
CA PHE A 135 -4.71 -8.25 9.45
C PHE A 135 -5.08 -9.28 8.37
N VAL A 136 -5.77 -10.34 8.79
CA VAL A 136 -6.10 -11.50 7.93
C VAL A 136 -7.61 -11.61 7.61
N GLY A 137 -8.45 -10.84 8.30
CA GLY A 137 -9.89 -10.81 8.07
C GLY A 137 -10.30 -9.98 6.86
N PRO A 138 -11.55 -10.13 6.38
CA PRO A 138 -12.11 -9.22 5.39
C PRO A 138 -12.22 -7.82 6.01
N LEU A 139 -11.88 -6.79 5.22
CA LEU A 139 -12.07 -5.41 5.61
C LEU A 139 -13.58 -5.12 5.63
N THR A 140 -14.06 -4.74 6.81
CA THR A 140 -15.47 -4.42 7.09
C THR A 140 -15.72 -2.92 7.24
N ALA A 141 -14.72 -2.19 7.69
CA ALA A 141 -14.71 -0.73 7.75
C ALA A 141 -13.30 -0.16 7.60
N LEU A 142 -13.22 1.08 7.12
CA LEU A 142 -12.00 1.86 6.96
C LEU A 142 -12.27 3.31 7.38
N LEU A 143 -11.40 3.87 8.21
CA LEU A 143 -11.42 5.30 8.55
C LEU A 143 -10.14 5.98 8.03
N VAL A 144 -10.31 7.20 7.54
CA VAL A 144 -9.25 8.11 7.11
C VAL A 144 -9.20 9.28 8.08
N ALA A 145 -8.09 9.45 8.78
CA ALA A 145 -7.73 10.68 9.46
C ALA A 145 -6.69 11.42 8.59
N PRO A 146 -7.09 12.41 7.77
CA PRO A 146 -6.21 13.07 6.81
C PRO A 146 -5.09 13.91 7.47
N HIS A 147 -5.18 14.14 8.78
CA HIS A 147 -4.13 14.78 9.54
C HIS A 147 -4.10 14.26 10.98
N PHE A 148 -3.25 13.26 11.20
CA PHE A 148 -3.06 12.61 12.49
C PHE A 148 -1.86 13.22 13.22
N GLU A 149 -2.03 14.42 13.76
CA GLU A 149 -1.01 15.14 14.52
C GLU A 149 -1.52 15.48 15.91
N ASN A 150 -0.61 15.57 16.88
CA ASN A 150 -0.93 16.11 18.19
C ASN A 150 -1.04 17.64 18.08
N TYR A 151 -2.26 18.18 18.01
CA TYR A 151 -2.47 19.63 17.84
C TYR A 151 -1.99 20.49 19.02
N THR A 152 -1.65 19.89 20.17
CA THR A 152 -1.02 20.61 21.28
C THR A 152 0.46 20.87 21.02
N GLU A 153 1.15 19.89 20.43
CA GLU A 153 2.59 19.95 20.15
C GLU A 153 2.88 20.48 18.73
N ASN A 154 2.02 20.13 17.77
CA ASN A 154 2.10 20.47 16.35
C ASN A 154 0.73 21.01 15.86
N PRO A 155 0.33 22.22 16.29
CA PRO A 155 -0.90 22.83 15.81
C PRO A 155 -0.83 23.13 14.30
N ILE A 156 -1.99 23.17 13.66
CA ILE A 156 -2.19 23.83 12.37
C ILE A 156 -1.62 25.26 12.49
N PRO A 157 -0.59 25.62 11.70
CA PRO A 157 0.27 26.77 12.00
C PRO A 157 -0.41 28.13 12.03
N ASP A 158 -1.47 28.33 11.24
CA ASP A 158 -2.20 29.60 11.17
C ASP A 158 -3.36 29.69 12.17
N GLY A 159 -3.62 28.60 12.93
CA GLY A 159 -4.70 28.56 13.92
C GLY A 159 -6.11 28.42 13.33
N GLU A 160 -6.23 28.41 12.01
CA GLU A 160 -7.51 28.36 11.32
C GLU A 160 -7.97 26.92 11.05
N ALA A 161 -9.25 26.78 10.72
CA ALA A 161 -9.77 25.52 10.21
C ALA A 161 -9.17 25.24 8.82
N HIS A 162 -8.73 24.01 8.57
CA HIS A 162 -8.29 23.59 7.24
C HIS A 162 -9.18 22.50 6.70
N ARG A 163 -9.63 22.70 5.46
CA ARG A 163 -10.32 21.66 4.71
C ARG A 163 -9.28 20.70 4.17
N MET A 164 -9.55 19.41 4.28
CA MET A 164 -8.67 18.35 3.81
C MET A 164 -9.46 17.39 2.95
N TRP A 165 -8.80 16.79 1.96
CA TRP A 165 -9.46 15.94 0.99
C TRP A 165 -8.76 14.59 0.87
N TRP A 166 -9.56 13.57 0.58
CA TRP A 166 -9.05 12.27 0.15
C TRP A 166 -9.91 11.68 -0.96
N ASP A 167 -9.29 10.83 -1.76
CA ASP A 167 -9.92 10.21 -2.92
C ASP A 167 -9.19 8.91 -3.30
N GLU A 168 -9.78 8.15 -4.23
CA GLU A 168 -9.18 6.95 -4.84
C GLU A 168 -8.55 6.02 -3.79
N VAL A 169 -9.39 5.56 -2.86
CA VAL A 169 -9.03 4.55 -1.85
C VAL A 169 -9.00 3.20 -2.53
N VAL A 170 -7.81 2.64 -2.69
CA VAL A 170 -7.59 1.41 -3.47
C VAL A 170 -6.75 0.43 -2.66
N ALA A 171 -7.22 -0.81 -2.50
CA ALA A 171 -6.39 -1.89 -1.99
C ALA A 171 -5.74 -2.63 -3.16
N PHE A 172 -4.45 -2.93 -3.06
CA PHE A 172 -3.70 -3.64 -4.10
C PHE A 172 -2.53 -4.43 -3.51
N ASN A 173 -2.02 -5.35 -4.31
CA ASN A 173 -0.78 -6.05 -3.99
C ASN A 173 0.41 -5.25 -4.53
N ASP A 174 1.10 -4.51 -3.67
CA ASP A 174 2.32 -3.81 -4.03
C ASP A 174 3.47 -4.81 -4.16
N THR A 175 3.92 -5.04 -5.40
CA THR A 175 5.10 -5.85 -5.72
C THR A 175 6.36 -5.00 -5.95
N THR A 176 6.24 -3.68 -5.81
CA THR A 176 7.36 -2.73 -6.00
C THR A 176 8.24 -2.62 -4.75
N THR A 177 7.71 -3.01 -3.58
CA THR A 177 8.46 -3.14 -2.33
C THR A 177 9.17 -4.49 -2.24
N GLY A 178 10.05 -4.79 -3.20
CA GLY A 178 10.91 -5.98 -3.13
C GLY A 178 10.15 -7.32 -3.04
N ILE A 179 10.89 -8.39 -2.79
CA ILE A 179 10.30 -9.71 -2.64
C ILE A 179 9.41 -9.73 -1.38
N SER A 180 8.13 -10.07 -1.54
CA SER A 180 7.20 -10.26 -0.45
C SER A 180 7.63 -11.46 0.39
N ASN A 181 8.28 -11.21 1.52
CA ASN A 181 8.31 -12.22 2.59
C ASN A 181 6.93 -12.22 3.24
N PRO A 182 6.22 -13.37 3.32
CA PRO A 182 5.14 -13.45 4.29
C PRO A 182 5.74 -13.13 5.65
N TYR A 183 5.08 -12.24 6.39
CA TYR A 183 5.49 -11.86 7.73
C TYR A 183 5.40 -13.09 8.61
N VAL A 184 6.52 -13.48 9.20
CA VAL A 184 6.55 -14.59 10.15
C VAL A 184 7.35 -14.17 11.36
N ASP A 185 6.70 -14.23 12.52
CA ASP A 185 7.34 -14.07 13.82
C ASP A 185 8.30 -15.27 14.03
N ALA A 186 9.58 -15.01 13.75
CA ALA A 186 10.70 -15.96 13.76
C ALA A 186 10.64 -17.10 12.71
N LYS A 187 11.71 -17.22 11.92
CA LYS A 187 11.94 -18.40 11.08
C LYS A 187 12.06 -19.63 11.98
N ALA A 188 11.20 -20.63 11.75
CA ALA A 188 11.42 -21.96 12.29
C ALA A 188 12.56 -22.65 11.51
N GLU A 189 12.85 -23.92 11.80
CA GLU A 189 13.98 -24.62 11.18
C GLU A 189 13.79 -24.73 9.67
N ILE A 190 14.75 -24.22 8.88
CA ILE A 190 14.70 -24.29 7.42
C ILE A 190 15.02 -25.73 6.98
N VAL A 191 14.02 -26.39 6.39
CA VAL A 191 14.11 -27.78 5.92
C VAL A 191 14.38 -27.89 4.42
N LYS A 192 14.20 -26.79 3.66
CA LYS A 192 14.44 -26.78 2.21
C LYS A 192 14.77 -25.38 1.72
N THR A 193 15.71 -25.28 0.80
CA THR A 193 16.04 -24.05 0.08
C THR A 193 16.07 -24.29 -1.42
N ILE A 194 15.43 -23.44 -2.20
CA ILE A 194 15.46 -23.45 -3.67
C ILE A 194 16.08 -22.14 -4.14
N ILE A 195 17.00 -22.21 -5.09
CA ILE A 195 17.62 -21.03 -5.68
C ILE A 195 17.19 -20.91 -7.12
N TYR A 196 16.80 -19.71 -7.51
CA TYR A 196 16.45 -19.36 -8.87
C TYR A 196 17.34 -18.21 -9.36
N THR A 197 17.59 -18.18 -10.66
CA THR A 197 18.02 -16.96 -11.35
C THR A 197 16.92 -15.91 -11.33
N MET A 198 17.26 -14.65 -11.61
CA MET A 198 16.26 -13.58 -11.75
C MET A 198 15.25 -13.78 -12.88
N ASN A 199 15.53 -14.65 -13.86
CA ASN A 199 14.59 -15.02 -14.91
C ASN A 199 13.78 -16.28 -14.60
N GLY A 200 13.85 -16.81 -13.37
CA GLY A 200 13.01 -17.90 -12.89
C GLY A 200 13.54 -19.32 -13.13
N SER A 201 14.74 -19.48 -13.69
CA SER A 201 15.36 -20.80 -13.85
C SER A 201 15.86 -21.33 -12.51
N GLN A 202 15.42 -22.53 -12.12
CA GLN A 202 15.91 -23.20 -10.91
C GLN A 202 17.38 -23.59 -11.07
N ILE A 203 18.21 -23.13 -10.15
CA ILE A 203 19.65 -23.44 -10.04
C ILE A 203 19.87 -24.67 -9.15
N GLY A 204 19.13 -24.79 -8.06
CA GLY A 204 19.32 -25.90 -7.12
C GLY A 204 18.22 -26.00 -6.07
N VAL A 205 18.10 -27.19 -5.50
CA VAL A 205 17.25 -27.52 -4.35
C VAL A 205 18.16 -28.15 -3.31
N PHE A 206 18.11 -27.62 -2.10
CA PHE A 206 18.96 -27.99 -0.98
C PHE A 206 18.08 -28.39 0.20
N GLY A 207 18.44 -29.47 0.88
CA GLY A 207 17.73 -29.96 2.06
C GLY A 207 18.14 -29.24 3.34
N GLU A 208 17.57 -29.69 4.45
CA GLU A 208 17.96 -29.26 5.79
C GLU A 208 19.46 -29.42 6.02
N LYS A 209 20.11 -28.39 6.54
CA LYS A 209 21.56 -28.35 6.86
C LYS A 209 22.50 -28.59 5.66
N GLU A 210 21.98 -28.60 4.44
CA GLU A 210 22.81 -28.72 3.23
C GLU A 210 23.54 -27.40 2.95
N LEU A 211 24.86 -27.50 2.74
CA LEU A 211 25.67 -26.33 2.42
C LEU A 211 25.40 -25.85 1.00
N ILE A 212 24.89 -24.63 0.88
CA ILE A 212 24.69 -23.99 -0.41
C ILE A 212 26.05 -23.54 -0.97
N PRO A 213 26.44 -23.97 -2.18
CA PRO A 213 27.75 -23.69 -2.75
C PRO A 213 27.82 -22.29 -3.39
N PHE A 214 27.51 -21.23 -2.64
CA PHE A 214 27.49 -19.84 -3.14
C PHE A 214 28.80 -19.43 -3.85
N LYS A 215 29.95 -19.92 -3.37
CA LYS A 215 31.28 -19.66 -3.97
C LYS A 215 31.49 -20.28 -5.35
N LYS A 216 30.65 -21.23 -5.76
CA LYS A 216 30.71 -21.87 -7.09
C LYS A 216 29.67 -21.30 -8.04
N MET A 217 28.78 -20.44 -7.56
CA MET A 217 27.79 -19.76 -8.40
C MET A 217 28.45 -18.59 -9.14
N SER A 218 27.98 -18.34 -10.35
CA SER A 218 28.42 -17.18 -11.14
C SER A 218 28.04 -15.87 -10.45
N ASN A 219 28.80 -14.80 -10.70
CA ASN A 219 28.46 -13.49 -10.16
C ASN A 219 27.11 -13.02 -10.74
N GLY A 220 26.24 -12.50 -9.89
CA GLY A 220 24.89 -12.10 -10.29
C GLY A 220 23.87 -12.07 -9.15
N LEU A 221 22.66 -11.62 -9.47
CA LEU A 221 21.53 -11.58 -8.56
C LEU A 221 20.72 -12.89 -8.66
N TYR A 222 20.32 -13.43 -7.52
CA TYR A 222 19.54 -14.66 -7.40
C TYR A 222 18.36 -14.48 -6.44
N VAL A 223 17.33 -15.29 -6.63
CA VAL A 223 16.19 -15.42 -5.72
C VAL A 223 16.35 -16.69 -4.91
N VAL A 224 16.24 -16.59 -3.59
CA VAL A 224 16.30 -17.72 -2.67
C VAL A 224 14.91 -17.92 -2.09
N GLN A 225 14.36 -19.12 -2.20
CA GLN A 225 13.09 -19.54 -1.63
C GLN A 225 13.36 -20.60 -0.56
N GLU A 226 13.09 -20.30 0.70
CA GLU A 226 13.30 -21.20 1.83
C GLU A 226 11.95 -21.70 2.35
N PHE A 227 11.89 -22.95 2.78
CA PHE A 227 10.75 -23.58 3.43
C PHE A 227 11.18 -23.99 4.83
N ASP A 228 10.37 -23.65 5.83
CA ASP A 228 10.56 -24.18 7.17
C ASP A 228 9.78 -25.50 7.41
N ASP A 229 10.06 -26.11 8.55
CA ASP A 229 9.42 -27.33 9.07
C ASP A 229 7.90 -27.21 9.26
N LEU A 230 7.36 -26.00 9.31
CA LEU A 230 5.92 -25.71 9.34
C LEU A 230 5.31 -25.47 7.95
N GLY A 231 6.12 -25.58 6.89
CA GLY A 231 5.68 -25.40 5.50
C GLY A 231 5.55 -23.94 5.06
N ARG A 232 6.03 -22.97 5.86
CA ARG A 232 6.03 -21.54 5.52
C ARG A 232 7.15 -21.24 4.54
N ILE A 233 6.92 -20.30 3.63
CA ILE A 233 7.83 -19.97 2.53
C ILE A 233 8.43 -18.59 2.76
N TYR A 234 9.75 -18.47 2.72
CA TYR A 234 10.47 -17.20 2.78
C TYR A 234 11.17 -16.98 1.45
N VAL A 235 11.17 -15.75 0.95
CA VAL A 235 11.83 -15.42 -0.31
C VAL A 235 12.74 -14.20 -0.12
N SER A 236 13.99 -14.32 -0.55
CA SER A 236 14.98 -13.24 -0.48
C SER A 236 15.77 -13.10 -1.77
N LYS A 237 16.43 -11.95 -1.95
CA LYS A 237 17.41 -11.75 -3.02
C LYS A 237 18.81 -11.83 -2.44
N ILE A 238 19.70 -12.50 -3.15
CA ILE A 238 21.13 -12.52 -2.83
C ILE A 238 21.93 -12.03 -4.03
N LEU A 239 22.95 -11.22 -3.77
CA LEU A 239 23.98 -10.90 -4.75
C LEU A 239 25.17 -11.82 -4.50
N ILE A 240 25.58 -12.56 -5.53
CA ILE A 240 26.84 -13.30 -5.53
C ILE A 240 27.87 -12.45 -6.25
N ASP A 241 28.97 -12.15 -5.56
CA ASP A 241 30.14 -11.44 -6.09
C ASP A 241 31.38 -12.12 -5.53
N ASN A 242 31.84 -13.17 -6.22
CA ASN A 242 33.02 -13.97 -5.87
C ASN A 242 34.27 -13.47 -6.59
#